data_AF-A0A9W6MRV0-F1
#
_entry.id   AF-A0A9W6MRV0-F1
#
_cell.length_a   1.000
_cell.length_b   1.000
_cell.length_c   1.000
_cell.angle_alpha   90.00
_cell.angle_beta   90.00
_cell.angle_gamma   90.00
#
_symmetry.space_group_name_H-M   'P 1'
#
loop_
_entity.id
_entity.type
_entity.pdbx_description
1 polymer ?
#
loop_
_entity_poly.entity_id
_entity_poly.type
_entity_poly.pdbx_seq_one_letter_code
_entity_poly.pdbx_strand_id
1 'polypeptide(L)'
;MATAACPEFTVEISDRFQVVRVIGTSIGARCAPETDTSPQMSIWTDPADTGSIAKALTDITQDLGEIVERRPIAIAGLEGEFVHCLDELKDWETNAKIPWRRMRVMAAGLSAGGRLHATAMCTNDDLPEVAAAFLRMLESFVVTATGTAATAARQAGDEEVDAMLQAAMARLDAAAKAVSAEAKASTDAGVAPPAADVETRFAAALRSAGLAALHGRVRPLATPALLLIEDGPDDPGATGLTRVGGGPDLAEDAIWPRDESGLHLNFLAQLDLAALPRDDAGFPALPADGLLSFFSGADLHDGLVLLTPAGTRLRRHDLPDDAEEIAVSAARMRVWSSDLGRFRLTATEADGLTGETEPDGRVRFLRDGAPVIALASEYEICATPQRLRIEPTLCVPAEDERYAAAGVDDPFALWRAIEDGMAVGDGPQHQMFGLQAFDMGAASPVGRAVAHARTAGWTELAAPDGWFTLLALRSGGGAGFEFWDHGGVVFMAHRDDLARGDVSRVVMLVESA
;
A
#
# COMPACT_ATOMS: atom_id res chain seq x y z
N MET A 1 4.20 -2.78 -43.49
CA MET A 1 4.83 -3.24 -42.23
C MET A 1 6.00 -2.32 -41.95
N ALA A 2 6.25 -2.02 -40.69
CA ALA A 2 7.37 -1.20 -40.26
C ALA A 2 8.34 -2.03 -39.41
N THR A 3 9.64 -1.89 -39.65
CA THR A 3 10.66 -2.50 -38.78
C THR A 3 10.80 -1.68 -37.51
N ALA A 4 10.58 -2.32 -36.37
CA ALA A 4 10.90 -1.78 -35.06
C ALA A 4 12.20 -2.41 -34.55
N ALA A 5 13.05 -1.59 -33.92
CA ALA A 5 14.36 -2.01 -33.45
C ALA A 5 14.55 -1.56 -32.00
N CYS A 6 14.99 -2.49 -31.16
CA CYS A 6 15.64 -2.17 -29.90
C CYS A 6 17.13 -2.55 -30.01
N PRO A 7 17.94 -2.24 -29.00
CA PRO A 7 19.37 -2.58 -29.04
C PRO A 7 19.69 -4.08 -29.19
N GLU A 8 18.79 -4.97 -28.76
CA GLU A 8 19.02 -6.44 -28.77
C GLU A 8 18.44 -7.17 -29.98
N PHE A 9 17.36 -6.64 -30.56
CA PHE A 9 16.66 -7.31 -31.64
C PHE A 9 15.82 -6.36 -32.48
N THR A 10 15.41 -6.84 -33.65
CA THR A 10 14.44 -6.20 -34.54
C THR A 10 13.25 -7.12 -34.78
N VAL A 11 12.08 -6.52 -35.04
CA VAL A 11 10.86 -7.19 -35.49
C VAL A 11 10.14 -6.35 -36.54
N GLU A 12 9.31 -6.99 -37.35
CA GLU A 12 8.34 -6.34 -38.23
C GLU A 12 6.99 -6.19 -37.53
N ILE A 13 6.47 -4.97 -37.52
CA ILE A 13 5.17 -4.62 -36.97
C ILE A 13 4.19 -4.37 -38.12
N SER A 14 3.00 -4.95 -38.01
CA SER A 14 1.91 -4.75 -38.97
C SER A 14 1.44 -3.29 -38.97
N ASP A 15 1.10 -2.74 -40.14
CA ASP A 15 0.61 -1.36 -40.28
C ASP A 15 -0.73 -1.10 -39.54
N ARG A 16 -1.38 -2.17 -39.07
CA ARG A 16 -2.54 -2.10 -38.18
C ARG A 16 -2.19 -1.46 -36.83
N PHE A 17 -0.95 -1.59 -36.36
CA PHE A 17 -0.49 -1.01 -35.10
C PHE A 17 0.25 0.29 -35.40
N GLN A 18 -0.49 1.40 -35.39
CA GLN A 18 0.05 2.71 -35.79
C GLN A 18 0.89 3.38 -34.70
N VAL A 19 0.78 2.93 -33.45
CA VAL A 19 1.58 3.43 -32.33
C VAL A 19 2.60 2.37 -31.95
N VAL A 20 3.87 2.65 -32.22
CA VAL A 20 5.00 1.77 -31.84
C VAL A 20 5.87 2.52 -30.85
N ARG A 21 6.18 1.87 -29.72
CA ARG A 21 7.03 2.39 -28.65
C ARG A 21 8.18 1.41 -28.41
N VAL A 22 9.38 1.94 -28.26
CA VAL A 22 10.56 1.17 -27.88
C VAL A 22 11.05 1.74 -26.56
N ILE A 23 11.19 0.87 -25.55
CA ILE A 23 11.62 1.24 -24.19
C ILE A 23 12.62 0.17 -23.74
N GLY A 24 13.89 0.53 -23.62
CA GLY A 24 14.96 -0.41 -23.30
C GLY A 24 14.98 -1.61 -24.27
N THR A 25 14.77 -2.82 -23.73
CA THR A 25 14.71 -4.08 -24.48
C THR A 25 13.30 -4.46 -24.94
N SER A 26 12.32 -3.57 -24.79
CA SER A 26 10.92 -3.81 -25.07
C SER A 26 10.45 -3.04 -26.29
N ILE A 27 9.69 -3.71 -27.16
CA ILE A 27 8.96 -3.11 -28.27
C ILE A 27 7.48 -3.37 -28.03
N GLY A 28 6.70 -2.29 -27.87
CA GLY A 28 5.25 -2.31 -27.77
C GLY A 28 4.60 -1.71 -29.01
N ALA A 29 3.49 -2.28 -29.46
CA ALA A 29 2.72 -1.77 -30.59
C ALA A 29 1.21 -1.81 -30.27
N ARG A 30 0.49 -0.73 -30.59
CA ARG A 30 -0.95 -0.57 -30.31
C ARG A 30 -1.69 0.03 -31.51
N CYS A 31 -2.95 -0.34 -31.68
CA CYS A 31 -3.86 0.28 -32.65
C CYS A 31 -4.29 1.69 -32.19
N ALA A 32 -4.47 2.60 -33.14
CA ALA A 32 -5.05 3.92 -32.91
C ALA A 32 -6.59 3.90 -33.12
N PRO A 33 -7.37 4.67 -32.34
CA PRO A 33 -6.95 5.47 -31.19
C PRO A 33 -6.46 4.57 -30.03
N GLU A 34 -5.55 5.08 -29.19
CA GLU A 34 -5.13 4.34 -27.99
C GLU A 34 -6.25 4.42 -26.93
N THR A 35 -6.95 3.31 -26.72
CA THR A 35 -7.92 3.13 -25.63
C THR A 35 -7.57 1.87 -24.84
N ASP A 36 -8.21 1.67 -23.69
CA ASP A 36 -8.00 0.49 -22.85
C ASP A 36 -8.35 -0.82 -23.58
N THR A 37 -9.25 -0.73 -24.56
CA THR A 37 -9.70 -1.85 -25.40
C THR A 37 -8.99 -1.93 -26.75
N SER A 38 -7.96 -1.11 -27.00
CA SER A 38 -7.26 -1.15 -28.28
C SER A 38 -6.38 -2.39 -28.38
N PRO A 39 -6.43 -3.13 -29.50
CA PRO A 39 -5.54 -4.26 -29.71
C PRO A 39 -4.08 -3.84 -29.60
N GLN A 40 -3.30 -4.67 -28.90
CA GLN A 40 -1.91 -4.37 -28.60
C GLN A 40 -1.05 -5.64 -28.60
N MET A 41 0.23 -5.46 -28.89
CA MET A 41 1.25 -6.49 -28.77
C MET A 41 2.53 -5.91 -28.19
N SER A 42 3.29 -6.75 -27.52
CA SER A 42 4.59 -6.39 -26.96
C SER A 42 5.55 -7.56 -27.09
N ILE A 43 6.82 -7.26 -27.26
CA ILE A 43 7.91 -8.22 -27.26
C ILE A 43 9.11 -7.63 -26.52
N TRP A 44 9.72 -8.42 -25.64
CA TRP A 44 10.83 -7.98 -24.80
C TRP A 44 11.69 -9.16 -24.36
N THR A 45 12.87 -8.89 -23.80
CA THR A 45 13.83 -9.90 -23.33
C THR A 45 14.20 -9.67 -21.87
N ASP A 46 14.45 -10.77 -21.14
CA ASP A 46 14.90 -10.76 -19.74
C ASP A 46 16.29 -11.44 -19.57
N PRO A 47 17.01 -11.19 -18.45
CA PRO A 47 18.22 -11.94 -18.12
C PRO A 47 17.91 -13.39 -17.70
N ALA A 48 18.92 -14.25 -17.80
CA ALA A 48 18.77 -15.69 -17.61
C ALA A 48 18.21 -16.05 -16.22
N ASP A 49 17.11 -16.78 -16.23
CA ASP A 49 16.58 -17.50 -15.08
C ASP A 49 16.72 -19.01 -15.34
N THR A 50 17.13 -19.76 -14.32
CA THR A 50 17.29 -21.22 -14.36
C THR A 50 15.96 -21.99 -14.36
N GLY A 51 14.84 -21.29 -14.26
CA GLY A 51 13.50 -21.87 -14.28
C GLY A 51 13.08 -22.46 -15.63
N SER A 52 12.22 -23.48 -15.60
CA SER A 52 11.58 -24.03 -16.80
C SER A 52 10.64 -23.01 -17.45
N ILE A 53 10.71 -22.84 -18.78
CA ILE A 53 9.77 -22.03 -19.56
C ILE A 53 8.33 -22.42 -19.24
N ALA A 54 8.04 -23.73 -19.17
CA ALA A 54 6.69 -24.23 -18.93
C ALA A 54 6.17 -23.86 -17.54
N LYS A 55 7.05 -23.82 -16.54
CA LYS A 55 6.73 -23.37 -15.18
C LYS A 55 6.49 -21.86 -15.17
N ALA A 56 7.42 -21.08 -15.69
CA ALA A 56 7.29 -19.63 -15.77
C ALA A 56 6.01 -19.21 -16.51
N LEU A 57 5.66 -19.91 -17.60
CA LEU A 57 4.45 -19.61 -18.37
C LEU A 57 3.19 -19.96 -17.58
N THR A 58 3.23 -21.03 -16.80
CA THR A 58 2.13 -21.37 -15.87
C THR A 58 1.98 -20.29 -14.81
N ASP A 59 3.07 -19.90 -14.15
CA ASP A 59 3.05 -18.91 -13.08
C ASP A 59 2.46 -17.56 -13.55
N ILE A 60 2.83 -17.06 -14.73
CA ILE A 60 2.30 -15.77 -15.26
C ILE A 60 0.90 -15.87 -15.90
N THR A 61 0.33 -17.07 -15.98
CA THR A 61 -1.02 -17.31 -16.54
C THR A 61 -1.99 -17.89 -15.52
N GLN A 62 -1.54 -18.21 -14.30
CA GLN A 62 -2.34 -18.90 -13.28
C GLN A 62 -3.58 -18.10 -12.85
N ASP A 63 -3.46 -16.76 -12.86
CA ASP A 63 -4.51 -15.82 -12.44
C ASP A 63 -5.31 -15.27 -13.64
N LEU A 64 -5.02 -15.75 -14.84
CA LEU A 64 -5.80 -15.43 -16.04
C LEU A 64 -6.98 -16.38 -16.19
N GLY A 65 -7.91 -16.06 -17.10
CA GLY A 65 -9.00 -16.96 -17.42
C GLY A 65 -8.56 -18.21 -18.20
N GLU A 66 -9.55 -18.98 -18.65
CA GLU A 66 -9.37 -20.34 -19.21
C GLU A 66 -8.32 -20.39 -20.34
N ILE A 67 -7.36 -21.30 -20.22
CA ILE A 67 -6.39 -21.62 -21.28
C ILE A 67 -7.09 -22.43 -22.37
N VAL A 68 -7.28 -21.83 -23.54
CA VAL A 68 -7.94 -22.47 -24.70
C VAL A 68 -6.96 -23.17 -25.63
N GLU A 69 -5.69 -22.76 -25.63
CA GLU A 69 -4.63 -23.41 -26.40
C GLU A 69 -3.30 -23.29 -25.66
N ARG A 70 -2.55 -24.38 -25.62
CA ARG A 70 -1.16 -24.42 -25.15
C ARG A 70 -0.39 -25.38 -26.04
N ARG A 71 0.70 -24.91 -26.66
CA ARG A 71 1.49 -25.75 -27.57
C ARG A 71 2.95 -25.29 -27.66
N PRO A 72 3.87 -26.20 -28.03
CA PRO A 72 5.23 -25.80 -28.40
C PRO A 72 5.23 -24.84 -29.59
N ILE A 73 6.21 -23.94 -29.61
CA ILE A 73 6.47 -23.04 -30.74
C ILE A 73 7.98 -22.87 -30.93
N ALA A 74 8.41 -22.69 -32.18
CA ALA A 74 9.79 -22.34 -32.51
C ALA A 74 9.81 -20.95 -33.17
N ILE A 75 10.66 -20.06 -32.67
CA ILE A 75 10.69 -18.64 -33.06
C ILE A 75 12.12 -18.28 -33.41
N ALA A 76 12.40 -18.05 -34.69
CA ALA A 76 13.76 -17.74 -35.16
C ALA A 76 14.83 -18.73 -34.66
N GLY A 77 14.46 -20.01 -34.50
CA GLY A 77 15.34 -21.08 -33.97
C GLY A 77 15.36 -21.21 -32.44
N LEU A 78 14.64 -20.36 -31.70
CA LEU A 78 14.42 -20.47 -30.26
C LEU A 78 13.26 -21.43 -29.97
N GLU A 79 13.48 -22.39 -29.08
CA GLU A 79 12.42 -23.27 -28.61
C GLU A 79 11.64 -22.59 -27.49
N GLY A 80 10.31 -22.68 -27.58
CA GLY A 80 9.42 -22.01 -26.64
C GLY A 80 8.04 -22.64 -26.56
N GLU A 81 7.17 -21.96 -25.85
CA GLU A 81 5.80 -22.35 -25.63
C GLU A 81 4.84 -21.18 -25.86
N PHE A 82 3.73 -21.47 -26.53
CA PHE A 82 2.63 -20.56 -26.80
C PHE A 82 1.45 -20.93 -25.91
N VAL A 83 0.81 -19.92 -25.33
CA VAL A 83 -0.44 -20.05 -24.58
C VAL A 83 -1.44 -19.00 -25.06
N HIS A 84 -2.69 -19.40 -25.19
CA HIS A 84 -3.82 -18.52 -25.47
C HIS A 84 -4.87 -18.69 -24.38
N CYS A 85 -5.21 -17.60 -23.71
CA CYS A 85 -6.20 -17.54 -22.64
C CYS A 85 -7.44 -16.74 -23.06
N LEU A 86 -8.59 -17.16 -22.55
CA LEU A 86 -9.73 -16.29 -22.31
C LEU A 86 -9.38 -15.38 -21.14
N ASP A 87 -9.55 -14.09 -21.32
CA ASP A 87 -9.28 -13.06 -20.31
C ASP A 87 -10.49 -12.13 -20.22
N GLU A 88 -10.54 -11.29 -19.20
CA GLU A 88 -11.61 -10.31 -19.03
C GLU A 88 -10.99 -8.94 -18.76
N LEU A 89 -11.34 -7.96 -19.58
CA LEU A 89 -10.97 -6.58 -19.31
C LEU A 89 -12.15 -5.89 -18.62
N LYS A 90 -11.89 -5.27 -17.48
CA LYS A 90 -12.88 -4.50 -16.74
C LYS A 90 -12.75 -3.02 -17.13
N ASP A 91 -13.81 -2.47 -17.72
CA ASP A 91 -13.92 -1.05 -17.96
C ASP A 91 -14.09 -0.33 -16.61
N TRP A 92 -13.19 0.59 -16.29
CA TRP A 92 -13.13 1.23 -14.98
C TRP A 92 -14.17 2.33 -14.79
N GLU A 93 -14.70 2.91 -15.88
CA GLU A 93 -15.76 3.93 -15.83
C GLU A 93 -17.14 3.29 -15.67
N THR A 94 -17.38 2.17 -16.34
CA THR A 94 -18.69 1.53 -16.44
C THR A 94 -18.80 0.22 -15.66
N ASN A 95 -17.69 -0.26 -15.10
CA ASN A 95 -17.57 -1.58 -14.43
C ASN A 95 -17.88 -2.76 -15.37
N ALA A 96 -17.99 -2.52 -16.69
CA ALA A 96 -18.39 -3.53 -17.66
C ALA A 96 -17.27 -4.54 -17.89
N LYS A 97 -17.64 -5.81 -17.95
CA LYS A 97 -16.74 -6.94 -18.22
C LYS A 97 -16.70 -7.19 -19.72
N ILE A 98 -15.56 -6.97 -20.34
CA ILE A 98 -15.35 -7.10 -21.78
C ILE A 98 -14.57 -8.40 -22.04
N PRO A 99 -15.13 -9.32 -22.85
CA PRO A 99 -14.41 -10.52 -23.25
C PRO A 99 -13.09 -10.17 -23.95
N TRP A 100 -11.99 -10.70 -23.42
CA TRP A 100 -10.66 -10.34 -23.85
C TRP A 100 -9.86 -11.61 -24.20
N ARG A 101 -8.92 -11.47 -25.12
CA ARG A 101 -8.05 -12.55 -25.57
C ARG A 101 -6.62 -12.18 -25.28
N ARG A 102 -5.90 -13.08 -24.63
CA ARG A 102 -4.48 -12.93 -24.38
C ARG A 102 -3.71 -14.09 -24.97
N MET A 103 -2.79 -13.79 -25.88
CA MET A 103 -1.81 -14.73 -26.42
C MET A 103 -0.46 -14.41 -25.82
N ARG A 104 0.23 -15.41 -25.27
CA ARG A 104 1.57 -15.28 -24.70
C ARG A 104 2.51 -16.28 -25.33
N VAL A 105 3.75 -15.87 -25.45
CA VAL A 105 4.85 -16.69 -25.91
C VAL A 105 6.04 -16.47 -24.99
N MET A 106 6.68 -17.58 -24.62
CA MET A 106 8.02 -17.55 -24.05
C MET A 106 8.94 -18.51 -24.76
N ALA A 107 10.16 -18.06 -25.10
CA ALA A 107 11.17 -18.88 -25.74
C ALA A 107 12.54 -18.67 -25.08
N ALA A 108 13.34 -19.73 -24.97
CA ALA A 108 14.70 -19.66 -24.43
C ALA A 108 15.76 -19.81 -25.52
N GLY A 109 16.99 -19.45 -25.19
CA GLY A 109 18.14 -19.64 -26.07
C GLY A 109 18.74 -18.35 -26.63
N LEU A 110 18.41 -17.19 -26.07
CA LEU A 110 19.16 -15.96 -26.36
C LEU A 110 20.58 -16.07 -25.80
N SER A 111 21.54 -15.46 -26.48
CA SER A 111 23.01 -15.65 -26.37
C SER A 111 23.70 -15.39 -25.01
N ALA A 112 22.95 -15.29 -23.91
CA ALA A 112 23.44 -15.22 -22.53
C ALA A 112 22.50 -15.95 -21.54
N GLY A 113 21.65 -16.87 -22.02
CA GLY A 113 20.66 -17.59 -21.23
C GLY A 113 19.33 -16.84 -21.02
N GLY A 114 19.15 -15.65 -21.61
CA GLY A 114 17.93 -14.86 -21.48
C GLY A 114 16.72 -15.47 -22.19
N ARG A 115 15.51 -15.04 -21.79
CA ARG A 115 14.25 -15.46 -22.41
C ARG A 115 13.67 -14.33 -23.26
N LEU A 116 12.95 -14.75 -24.30
CA LEU A 116 12.08 -13.90 -25.09
C LEU A 116 10.68 -13.99 -24.52
N HIS A 117 10.05 -12.85 -24.29
CA HIS A 117 8.65 -12.74 -23.89
C HIS A 117 7.89 -11.98 -24.96
N ALA A 118 6.75 -12.51 -25.38
CA ALA A 118 5.86 -11.78 -26.26
C ALA A 118 4.41 -11.96 -25.82
N THR A 119 3.62 -10.90 -25.96
CA THR A 119 2.20 -10.90 -25.62
C THR A 119 1.41 -10.18 -26.70
N ALA A 120 0.23 -10.68 -27.03
CA ALA A 120 -0.78 -9.95 -27.79
C ALA A 120 -2.11 -10.01 -27.07
N MET A 121 -2.85 -8.91 -27.14
CA MET A 121 -4.11 -8.69 -26.45
C MET A 121 -5.12 -8.04 -27.38
N CYS A 122 -6.35 -8.55 -27.39
CA CYS A 122 -7.41 -8.06 -28.27
C CYS A 122 -8.80 -8.55 -27.85
N THR A 123 -9.83 -8.00 -28.47
CA THR A 123 -11.20 -8.51 -28.39
C THR A 123 -11.37 -9.82 -29.17
N ASN A 124 -12.51 -10.48 -29.01
CA ASN A 124 -12.89 -11.64 -29.85
C ASN A 124 -12.93 -11.30 -31.35
N ASP A 125 -13.42 -10.11 -31.70
CA ASP A 125 -13.64 -9.71 -33.10
C ASP A 125 -12.30 -9.46 -33.81
N ASP A 126 -11.31 -8.95 -33.08
CA ASP A 126 -9.96 -8.66 -33.60
C ASP A 126 -9.06 -9.89 -33.65
N LEU A 127 -9.42 -10.98 -32.94
CA LEU A 127 -8.55 -12.13 -32.71
C LEU A 127 -7.92 -12.71 -33.99
N PRO A 128 -8.65 -12.96 -35.10
CA PRO A 128 -8.05 -13.55 -36.30
C PRO A 128 -6.92 -12.71 -36.89
N GLU A 129 -7.10 -11.38 -36.92
CA GLU A 129 -6.12 -10.46 -37.50
C GLU A 129 -4.94 -10.22 -36.55
N VAL A 130 -5.22 -10.06 -35.26
CA VAL A 130 -4.19 -9.83 -34.23
C VAL A 130 -3.33 -11.07 -34.03
N ALA A 131 -3.91 -12.27 -34.01
CA ALA A 131 -3.15 -13.52 -33.94
C ALA A 131 -2.22 -13.68 -35.16
N ALA A 132 -2.72 -13.38 -36.36
CA ALA A 132 -1.91 -13.44 -37.57
C ALA A 132 -0.78 -12.40 -37.56
N ALA A 133 -1.03 -11.19 -37.07
CA ALA A 133 -0.01 -10.15 -36.93
C ALA A 133 1.03 -10.51 -35.85
N PHE A 134 0.59 -11.08 -34.73
CA PHE A 134 1.45 -11.51 -33.63
C PHE A 134 2.41 -12.62 -34.08
N LEU A 135 1.91 -13.64 -34.77
CA LEU A 135 2.76 -14.71 -35.31
C LEU A 135 3.77 -14.18 -36.33
N ARG A 136 3.37 -13.26 -37.22
CA ARG A 136 4.31 -12.62 -38.16
C ARG A 136 5.39 -11.81 -37.45
N MET A 137 5.03 -11.05 -36.40
CA MET A 137 6.01 -10.33 -35.59
C MET A 137 7.04 -11.30 -34.98
N LEU A 138 6.59 -12.44 -34.45
CA LEU A 138 7.47 -13.48 -33.92
C LEU A 138 8.37 -14.09 -35.01
N GLU A 139 7.83 -14.41 -36.18
CA GLU A 139 8.58 -14.96 -37.32
C GLU A 139 9.67 -14.00 -37.82
N SER A 140 9.43 -12.69 -37.70
CA SER A 140 10.37 -11.63 -38.09
C SER A 140 11.44 -11.30 -37.05
N PHE A 141 11.44 -11.98 -35.90
CA PHE A 141 12.37 -11.70 -34.81
C PHE A 141 13.81 -11.99 -35.23
N VAL A 142 14.68 -10.98 -35.15
CA VAL A 142 16.11 -11.09 -35.46
C VAL A 142 16.93 -10.49 -34.33
N VAL A 143 17.79 -11.30 -33.72
CA VAL A 143 18.75 -10.84 -32.69
C VAL A 143 19.85 -10.02 -33.36
N THR A 144 20.06 -8.78 -32.91
CA THR A 144 21.05 -7.84 -33.43
C THR A 144 22.28 -7.69 -32.55
N ALA A 145 22.19 -8.02 -31.26
CA ALA A 145 23.31 -8.00 -30.31
C ALA A 145 23.35 -9.25 -29.43
N THR A 146 24.56 -9.74 -29.13
CA THR A 146 24.79 -10.94 -28.31
C THR A 146 25.88 -10.71 -27.25
N GLY A 147 25.84 -11.48 -26.15
CA GLY A 147 26.86 -11.46 -25.10
C GLY A 147 27.05 -10.10 -24.40
N THR A 148 28.29 -9.61 -24.35
CA THR A 148 28.64 -8.35 -23.66
C THR A 148 28.00 -7.12 -24.29
N ALA A 149 27.78 -7.12 -25.60
CA ALA A 149 27.11 -6.02 -26.30
C ALA A 149 25.61 -5.94 -25.92
N ALA A 150 24.94 -7.07 -25.77
CA ALA A 150 23.57 -7.13 -25.26
C ALA A 150 23.49 -6.68 -23.79
N THR A 151 24.46 -7.08 -22.97
CA THR A 151 24.50 -6.68 -21.54
C THR A 151 24.68 -5.18 -21.38
N ALA A 152 25.59 -4.56 -22.13
CA ALA A 152 25.80 -3.12 -22.11
C ALA A 152 24.57 -2.35 -22.61
N ALA A 153 23.87 -2.89 -23.61
CA ALA A 153 22.64 -2.30 -24.12
C ALA A 153 21.48 -2.39 -23.13
N ARG A 154 21.35 -3.48 -22.37
CA ARG A 154 20.40 -3.62 -21.24
C ARG A 154 20.64 -2.55 -20.20
N GLN A 155 21.88 -2.46 -19.73
CA GLN A 155 22.25 -1.50 -18.70
C GLN A 155 21.96 -0.06 -19.13
N ALA A 156 22.28 0.31 -20.37
CA ALA A 156 21.94 1.64 -20.89
C ALA A 156 20.43 1.88 -20.99
N GLY A 157 19.65 0.84 -21.30
CA GLY A 157 18.19 0.90 -21.31
C GLY A 157 17.59 1.00 -19.91
N ASP A 158 18.12 0.27 -18.93
CA ASP A 158 17.71 0.34 -17.53
C ASP A 158 18.01 1.74 -16.96
N GLU A 159 19.18 2.30 -17.25
CA GLU A 159 19.54 3.69 -16.88
C GLU A 159 18.59 4.72 -17.52
N GLU A 160 18.16 4.51 -18.77
CA GLU A 160 17.17 5.37 -19.44
C GLU A 160 15.78 5.26 -18.81
N VAL A 161 15.33 4.04 -18.49
CA VAL A 161 14.06 3.79 -17.80
C VAL A 161 14.07 4.41 -16.41
N ASP A 162 15.15 4.23 -15.64
CA ASP A 162 15.33 4.84 -14.33
C ASP A 162 15.28 6.38 -14.43
N ALA A 163 15.98 6.96 -15.40
CA ALA A 163 15.94 8.40 -15.63
C ALA A 163 14.52 8.89 -16.01
N MET A 164 13.78 8.13 -16.81
CA MET A 164 12.40 8.43 -17.16
C MET A 164 11.47 8.34 -15.95
N LEU A 165 11.64 7.31 -15.11
CA LEU A 165 10.88 7.12 -13.88
C LEU A 165 11.14 8.27 -12.91
N GLN A 166 12.41 8.61 -12.66
CA GLN A 166 12.81 9.75 -11.84
C GLN A 166 12.23 11.07 -12.37
N ALA A 167 12.25 11.29 -13.69
CA ALA A 167 11.65 12.48 -14.29
C ALA A 167 10.12 12.49 -14.19
N ALA A 168 9.45 11.32 -14.23
CA ALA A 168 8.01 11.20 -14.04
C ALA A 168 7.63 11.45 -12.57
N MET A 169 8.34 10.84 -11.62
CA MET A 169 8.20 11.07 -10.19
C MET A 169 8.42 12.55 -9.86
N ALA A 170 9.49 13.17 -10.37
CA ALA A 170 9.73 14.60 -10.16
C ALA A 170 8.61 15.49 -10.73
N ARG A 171 7.97 15.10 -11.84
CA ARG A 171 6.80 15.82 -12.38
C ARG A 171 5.56 15.62 -11.52
N LEU A 172 5.33 14.42 -11.00
CA LEU A 172 4.23 14.12 -10.08
C LEU A 172 4.43 14.88 -8.76
N ASP A 173 5.63 14.87 -8.20
CA ASP A 173 6.01 15.66 -7.03
C ASP A 173 5.82 17.17 -7.27
N ALA A 174 6.23 17.67 -8.43
CA ALA A 174 6.05 19.08 -8.77
C ALA A 174 4.57 19.43 -8.91
N ALA A 175 3.76 18.53 -9.48
CA ALA A 175 2.32 18.70 -9.59
C ALA A 175 1.63 18.62 -8.21
N ALA A 176 2.01 17.65 -7.37
CA ALA A 176 1.52 17.51 -6.00
C ALA A 176 1.91 18.71 -5.14
N LYS A 177 3.14 19.22 -5.27
CA LYS A 177 3.60 20.45 -4.62
C LYS A 177 2.88 21.69 -5.13
N ALA A 178 2.53 21.76 -6.42
CA ALA A 178 1.74 22.87 -6.97
C ALA A 178 0.30 22.85 -6.44
N VAL A 179 -0.35 21.68 -6.40
CA VAL A 179 -1.68 21.48 -5.79
C VAL A 179 -1.65 21.78 -4.29
N SER A 180 -0.61 21.34 -3.59
CA SER A 180 -0.38 21.63 -2.17
C SER A 180 -0.07 23.12 -1.94
N ALA A 181 0.64 23.80 -2.83
CA ALA A 181 0.89 25.24 -2.74
C ALA A 181 -0.35 26.09 -3.00
N GLU A 182 -1.24 25.66 -3.91
CA GLU A 182 -2.57 26.25 -4.09
C GLU A 182 -3.46 26.02 -2.86
N ALA A 183 -3.41 24.83 -2.24
CA ALA A 183 -4.05 24.56 -0.95
C ALA A 183 -3.43 25.37 0.21
N LYS A 184 -2.11 25.60 0.19
CA LYS A 184 -1.38 26.39 1.19
C LYS A 184 -1.67 27.89 1.08
N ALA A 185 -1.90 28.39 -0.12
CA ALA A 185 -2.38 29.76 -0.34
C ALA A 185 -3.84 29.95 0.14
N SER A 186 -4.61 28.87 0.25
CA SER A 186 -5.96 28.88 0.83
C SER A 186 -5.99 28.74 2.36
N THR A 187 -4.93 28.22 2.99
CA THR A 187 -4.85 27.97 4.46
C THR A 187 -4.27 29.11 5.28
N ASP A 188 -3.83 30.21 4.66
CA ASP A 188 -3.51 31.47 5.37
C ASP A 188 -4.78 32.17 5.92
N ALA A 189 -5.96 31.59 5.71
CA ALA A 189 -7.22 32.00 6.30
C ALA A 189 -7.49 31.27 7.64
N GLY A 190 -6.77 31.66 8.69
CA GLY A 190 -7.21 31.65 10.10
C GLY A 190 -7.63 30.30 10.73
N VAL A 191 -7.07 30.00 11.90
CA VAL A 191 -7.57 28.97 12.83
C VAL A 191 -9.11 28.98 12.85
N ALA A 192 -9.72 27.90 12.34
CA ALA A 192 -11.15 27.78 12.23
C ALA A 192 -11.81 28.01 13.60
N PRO A 193 -12.99 28.65 13.66
CA PRO A 193 -13.72 28.85 14.90
C PRO A 193 -14.00 27.50 15.59
N PRO A 194 -14.26 27.50 16.92
CA PRO A 194 -14.57 26.25 17.63
C PRO A 194 -15.65 25.51 16.87
N ALA A 195 -15.34 24.27 16.47
CA ALA A 195 -16.23 23.46 15.68
C ALA A 195 -17.61 23.46 16.32
N ALA A 196 -18.66 23.66 15.52
CA ALA A 196 -20.01 23.43 16.00
C ALA A 196 -20.06 22.05 16.66
N ASP A 197 -20.91 21.88 17.68
CA ASP A 197 -21.05 20.61 18.37
C ASP A 197 -21.26 19.46 17.36
N VAL A 198 -20.88 18.25 17.75
CA VAL A 198 -20.83 17.10 16.84
C VAL A 198 -22.17 16.83 16.13
N GLU A 199 -23.30 17.09 16.79
CA GLU A 199 -24.64 16.95 16.19
C GLU A 199 -24.90 18.04 15.15
N THR A 200 -24.51 19.28 15.44
CA THR A 200 -24.60 20.38 14.46
C THR A 200 -23.76 20.10 13.22
N ARG A 201 -22.54 19.56 13.37
CA ARG A 201 -21.70 19.14 12.24
C ARG A 201 -22.35 17.99 11.45
N PHE A 202 -22.86 16.97 12.13
CA PHE A 202 -23.54 15.85 11.49
C PHE A 202 -24.78 16.29 10.69
N ALA A 203 -25.60 17.17 11.28
CA ALA A 203 -26.73 17.74 10.57
C ALA A 203 -26.32 18.65 9.40
N ALA A 204 -25.17 19.33 9.50
CA ALA A 204 -24.61 20.12 8.41
C ALA A 204 -24.11 19.24 7.25
N ALA A 205 -23.39 18.16 7.55
CA ALA A 205 -22.93 17.17 6.56
C ALA A 205 -24.11 16.64 5.74
N LEU A 206 -25.18 16.19 6.40
CA LEU A 206 -26.40 15.75 5.74
C LEU A 206 -27.06 16.85 4.91
N ARG A 207 -27.09 18.10 5.38
CA ARG A 207 -27.64 19.22 4.60
C ARG A 207 -26.82 19.49 3.34
N SER A 208 -25.50 19.54 3.44
CA SER A 208 -24.59 19.78 2.32
C SER A 208 -24.68 18.68 1.27
N ALA A 209 -24.93 17.44 1.70
CA ALA A 209 -25.17 16.30 0.81
C ALA A 209 -26.58 16.30 0.16
N GLY A 210 -27.47 17.23 0.52
CA GLY A 210 -28.88 17.20 0.07
C GLY A 210 -29.74 16.15 0.78
N LEU A 211 -29.26 15.57 1.88
CA LEU A 211 -29.84 14.44 2.61
C LEU A 211 -30.46 14.86 3.95
N ALA A 212 -30.75 16.14 4.15
CA ALA A 212 -31.29 16.69 5.40
C ALA A 212 -32.55 15.96 5.90
N ALA A 213 -33.42 15.54 4.97
CA ALA A 213 -34.66 14.82 5.29
C ALA A 213 -34.41 13.43 5.90
N LEU A 214 -33.21 12.87 5.70
CA LEU A 214 -32.81 11.56 6.22
C LEU A 214 -32.25 11.61 7.64
N HIS A 215 -32.03 12.80 8.22
CA HIS A 215 -31.41 12.96 9.54
C HIS A 215 -32.02 12.05 10.62
N GLY A 216 -33.34 12.06 10.78
CA GLY A 216 -34.02 11.24 11.80
C GLY A 216 -33.89 9.73 11.58
N ARG A 217 -33.57 9.29 10.35
CA ARG A 217 -33.45 7.87 9.97
C ARG A 217 -31.99 7.40 10.00
N VAL A 218 -31.04 8.27 9.68
CA VAL A 218 -29.60 7.97 9.65
C VAL A 218 -28.95 8.18 11.02
N ARG A 219 -29.36 9.18 11.80
CA ARG A 219 -28.77 9.46 13.12
C ARG A 219 -28.76 8.24 14.07
N PRO A 220 -29.78 7.37 14.14
CA PRO A 220 -29.74 6.15 14.95
C PRO A 220 -28.70 5.11 14.49
N LEU A 221 -28.17 5.23 13.28
CA LEU A 221 -27.11 4.39 12.73
C LEU A 221 -25.72 4.96 13.04
N ALA A 222 -25.64 6.25 13.40
CA ALA A 222 -24.39 6.93 13.67
C ALA A 222 -23.78 6.47 15.00
N THR A 223 -22.50 6.11 14.96
CA THR A 223 -21.70 5.64 16.08
C THR A 223 -20.69 6.72 16.48
N PRO A 224 -20.57 7.05 17.77
CA PRO A 224 -19.54 7.97 18.25
C PRO A 224 -18.13 7.48 17.94
N ALA A 225 -17.26 8.42 17.58
CA ALA A 225 -15.83 8.21 17.42
C ALA A 225 -15.06 9.46 17.84
N LEU A 226 -13.73 9.40 17.83
CA LEU A 226 -12.85 10.54 18.06
C LEU A 226 -11.99 10.75 16.82
N LEU A 227 -12.00 11.96 16.26
CA LEU A 227 -11.00 12.40 15.29
C LEU A 227 -9.74 12.83 16.03
N LEU A 228 -8.60 12.47 15.47
CA LEU A 228 -7.28 12.88 15.94
C LEU A 228 -6.67 13.78 14.86
N ILE A 229 -6.65 15.08 15.11
CA ILE A 229 -6.26 16.09 14.13
C ILE A 229 -4.90 16.64 14.50
N GLU A 230 -3.99 16.69 13.53
CA GLU A 230 -2.68 17.31 13.73
C GLU A 230 -2.84 18.80 14.11
N ASP A 231 -2.20 19.20 15.21
CA ASP A 231 -2.24 20.55 15.79
C ASP A 231 -0.82 21.16 15.86
N GLY A 232 0.01 20.78 14.89
CA GLY A 232 1.38 21.24 14.74
C GLY A 232 2.43 20.43 15.51
N PRO A 233 3.70 20.86 15.43
CA PRO A 233 4.84 20.06 15.87
C PRO A 233 4.82 19.80 17.37
N ASP A 234 5.26 18.61 17.77
CA ASP A 234 5.45 18.22 19.17
C ASP A 234 6.46 19.12 19.92
N ASP A 235 6.32 19.20 21.24
CA ASP A 235 7.34 19.78 22.11
C ASP A 235 8.42 18.72 22.38
N PRO A 236 9.67 18.91 21.90
CA PRO A 236 10.74 17.94 22.08
C PRO A 236 11.05 17.60 23.54
N GLY A 237 10.72 18.50 24.49
CA GLY A 237 10.99 18.31 25.92
C GLY A 237 9.90 17.56 26.69
N ALA A 238 8.73 17.32 26.11
CA ALA A 238 7.56 16.82 26.82
C ALA A 238 7.26 15.35 26.47
N THR A 239 7.37 14.43 27.44
CA THR A 239 7.05 13.01 27.25
C THR A 239 5.59 12.69 27.57
N GLY A 240 5.06 11.63 26.97
CA GLY A 240 3.74 11.06 27.24
C GLY A 240 2.59 11.81 26.56
N LEU A 241 2.87 12.65 25.57
CA LEU A 241 1.84 13.40 24.84
C LEU A 241 1.18 12.57 23.74
N THR A 242 -0.09 12.83 23.45
CA THR A 242 -0.80 12.28 22.27
C THR A 242 -0.21 12.86 20.98
N ARG A 243 0.41 12.01 20.14
CA ARG A 243 1.09 12.43 18.90
C ARG A 243 1.18 11.31 17.86
N VAL A 244 1.50 11.71 16.63
CA VAL A 244 1.94 10.83 15.54
C VAL A 244 3.37 11.18 15.12
N GLY A 245 4.11 10.20 14.61
CA GLY A 245 5.45 10.41 14.07
C GLY A 245 6.54 10.65 15.11
N GLY A 246 7.76 10.81 14.61
CA GLY A 246 8.99 10.91 15.39
C GLY A 246 9.40 9.56 15.97
N GLY A 247 9.93 9.57 17.19
CA GLY A 247 10.20 8.34 17.94
C GLY A 247 9.35 8.21 19.22
N PRO A 248 9.30 7.02 19.83
CA PRO A 248 8.38 6.70 20.91
C PRO A 248 8.83 7.28 22.26
N ASP A 249 7.87 7.57 23.13
CA ASP A 249 8.13 7.63 24.55
C ASP A 249 7.95 6.24 25.16
N LEU A 250 9.02 5.71 25.74
CA LEU A 250 9.02 4.38 26.37
C LEU A 250 9.36 4.53 27.85
N ALA A 251 9.10 3.49 28.64
CA ALA A 251 9.61 3.43 30.01
C ALA A 251 11.14 3.62 30.03
N GLU A 252 11.70 4.23 31.08
CA GLU A 252 13.11 4.63 31.14
C GLU A 252 14.10 3.49 30.80
N ASP A 253 13.77 2.26 31.19
CA ASP A 253 14.59 1.06 30.97
C ASP A 253 14.14 0.24 29.75
N ALA A 254 13.07 0.65 29.07
CA ALA A 254 12.59 -0.05 27.88
C ALA A 254 13.50 0.21 26.68
N ILE A 255 13.57 -0.81 25.83
CA ILE A 255 14.29 -0.78 24.55
C ILE A 255 13.25 -0.57 23.45
N TRP A 256 13.64 0.15 22.40
CA TRP A 256 12.82 0.29 21.22
C TRP A 256 12.47 -1.11 20.66
N PRO A 257 11.18 -1.44 20.49
CA PRO A 257 10.75 -2.77 20.05
C PRO A 257 11.41 -3.22 18.75
N ARG A 258 11.72 -4.53 18.67
CA ARG A 258 12.29 -5.16 17.48
C ARG A 258 11.49 -6.38 17.06
N ASP A 259 11.40 -6.62 15.76
CA ASP A 259 10.79 -7.82 15.18
C ASP A 259 11.66 -9.09 15.41
N GLU A 260 11.22 -10.23 14.86
CA GLU A 260 11.97 -11.50 14.92
C GLU A 260 13.27 -11.48 14.09
N SER A 261 13.37 -10.55 13.14
CA SER A 261 14.58 -10.31 12.36
C SER A 261 15.59 -9.48 13.14
N GLY A 262 15.20 -8.74 14.17
CA GLY A 262 16.06 -7.80 14.91
C GLY A 262 15.97 -6.35 14.44
N LEU A 263 15.07 -6.04 13.49
CA LEU A 263 14.83 -4.70 12.99
C LEU A 263 13.91 -3.94 13.96
N HIS A 264 14.14 -2.65 14.15
CA HIS A 264 13.33 -1.81 15.02
C HIS A 264 11.97 -1.56 14.36
N LEU A 265 10.89 -1.75 15.12
CA LEU A 265 9.56 -1.47 14.60
C LEU A 265 9.38 0.03 14.36
N ASN A 266 8.69 0.40 13.28
CA ASN A 266 8.40 1.79 12.95
C ASN A 266 7.41 2.35 13.97
N PHE A 267 7.75 3.46 14.62
CA PHE A 267 6.83 4.13 15.53
C PHE A 267 5.81 4.95 14.75
N LEU A 268 4.53 4.71 15.00
CA LEU A 268 3.45 5.40 14.30
C LEU A 268 2.83 6.48 15.18
N ALA A 269 2.34 6.10 16.35
CA ALA A 269 1.57 7.00 17.20
C ALA A 269 1.69 6.65 18.67
N GLN A 270 1.37 7.61 19.52
CA GLN A 270 1.06 7.34 20.92
C GLN A 270 -0.11 8.19 21.39
N LEU A 271 -0.88 7.67 22.35
CA LEU A 271 -2.08 8.30 22.88
C LEU A 271 -2.02 8.32 24.41
N ASP A 272 -2.07 9.51 24.99
CA ASP A 272 -2.30 9.68 26.43
C ASP A 272 -3.76 9.34 26.73
N LEU A 273 -3.98 8.25 27.46
CA LEU A 273 -5.32 7.82 27.83
C LEU A 273 -6.00 8.84 28.76
N ALA A 274 -5.25 9.62 29.54
CA ALA A 274 -5.84 10.65 30.39
C ALA A 274 -6.40 11.83 29.58
N ALA A 275 -5.93 12.03 28.34
CA ALA A 275 -6.41 13.07 27.43
C ALA A 275 -7.71 12.66 26.68
N LEU A 276 -8.10 11.38 26.73
CA LEU A 276 -9.31 10.92 26.06
C LEU A 276 -10.58 11.36 26.79
N PRO A 277 -11.65 11.76 26.08
CA PRO A 277 -12.95 11.99 26.67
C PRO A 277 -13.46 10.74 27.40
N ARG A 278 -13.98 10.91 28.62
CA ARG A 278 -14.41 9.80 29.51
C ARG A 278 -15.92 9.65 29.63
N ASP A 279 -16.66 10.51 28.93
CA ASP A 279 -18.11 10.63 29.05
C ASP A 279 -18.83 9.33 28.63
N ASP A 280 -20.08 9.16 29.06
CA ASP A 280 -20.98 8.02 28.78
C ASP A 280 -21.37 7.85 27.29
N ALA A 281 -20.56 8.39 26.36
CA ALA A 281 -20.77 8.39 24.92
C ALA A 281 -20.70 6.99 24.27
N GLY A 282 -20.63 5.92 25.06
CA GLY A 282 -20.66 4.54 24.57
C GLY A 282 -19.34 4.05 23.97
N PHE A 283 -18.22 4.70 24.28
CA PHE A 283 -16.90 4.21 23.90
C PHE A 283 -16.55 2.91 24.64
N PRO A 284 -15.76 2.01 24.03
CA PRO A 284 -15.21 0.83 24.69
C PRO A 284 -14.43 1.20 25.96
N ALA A 285 -14.51 0.35 26.98
CA ALA A 285 -13.78 0.55 28.22
C ALA A 285 -12.27 0.49 27.98
N LEU A 286 -11.56 1.57 28.34
CA LEU A 286 -10.11 1.66 28.36
C LEU A 286 -9.61 1.93 29.79
N PRO A 287 -8.35 1.59 30.11
CA PRO A 287 -7.70 2.07 31.32
C PRO A 287 -7.86 3.60 31.48
N ALA A 288 -7.99 4.07 32.72
CA ALA A 288 -8.26 5.48 33.04
C ALA A 288 -7.12 6.44 32.68
N ASP A 289 -5.91 5.90 32.60
CA ASP A 289 -4.67 6.61 32.38
C ASP A 289 -3.62 5.64 31.79
N GLY A 290 -2.46 6.19 31.44
CA GLY A 290 -1.37 5.46 30.78
C GLY A 290 -1.18 5.89 29.34
N LEU A 291 -0.16 5.32 28.70
CA LEU A 291 0.23 5.66 27.34
C LEU A 291 0.07 4.43 26.44
N LEU A 292 -0.75 4.53 25.40
CA LEU A 292 -0.72 3.57 24.30
C LEU A 292 0.32 4.00 23.28
N SER A 293 1.16 3.08 22.82
CA SER A 293 2.14 3.30 21.75
C SER A 293 1.95 2.27 20.65
N PHE A 294 1.91 2.72 19.40
CA PHE A 294 1.59 1.92 18.22
C PHE A 294 2.79 1.84 17.29
N PHE A 295 3.08 0.63 16.84
CA PHE A 295 4.20 0.34 15.96
C PHE A 295 3.79 -0.58 14.82
N SER A 296 4.48 -0.49 13.69
CA SER A 296 4.40 -1.44 12.58
C SER A 296 5.72 -2.19 12.37
N GLY A 297 5.62 -3.43 11.91
CA GLY A 297 6.73 -4.24 11.42
C GLY A 297 6.98 -4.03 9.93
N ALA A 298 7.78 -4.94 9.35
CA ALA A 298 8.00 -4.98 7.92
C ALA A 298 6.68 -5.27 7.18
N ASP A 299 6.51 -4.67 6.00
CA ASP A 299 5.40 -4.91 5.07
C ASP A 299 3.99 -4.59 5.60
N LEU A 300 3.86 -3.79 6.68
CA LEU A 300 2.57 -3.35 7.24
C LEU A 300 1.59 -4.49 7.62
N HIS A 301 2.08 -5.71 7.80
CA HIS A 301 1.24 -6.86 8.17
C HIS A 301 1.32 -7.19 9.66
N ASP A 302 2.38 -6.76 10.32
CA ASP A 302 2.59 -6.94 11.75
C ASP A 302 2.48 -5.59 12.48
N GLY A 303 1.72 -5.56 13.57
CA GLY A 303 1.61 -4.40 14.44
C GLY A 303 1.89 -4.77 15.88
N LEU A 304 2.48 -3.83 16.62
CA LEU A 304 2.66 -3.94 18.06
C LEU A 304 2.00 -2.76 18.76
N VAL A 305 1.24 -3.05 19.81
CA VAL A 305 0.72 -2.03 20.72
C VAL A 305 1.30 -2.27 22.11
N LEU A 306 1.83 -1.21 22.70
CA LEU A 306 2.29 -1.19 24.08
C LEU A 306 1.35 -0.34 24.92
N LEU A 307 1.03 -0.81 26.13
CA LEU A 307 0.38 -0.01 27.16
C LEU A 307 1.38 0.23 28.28
N THR A 308 1.85 1.47 28.41
CA THR A 308 2.69 1.89 29.53
C THR A 308 1.82 2.40 30.67
N PRO A 309 1.88 1.81 31.88
CA PRO A 309 1.04 2.22 33.00
C PRO A 309 1.28 3.68 33.41
N ALA A 310 0.24 4.35 33.91
CA ALA A 310 0.37 5.70 34.42
C ALA A 310 1.38 5.81 35.57
N GLY A 311 2.06 6.95 35.64
CA GLY A 311 3.13 7.21 36.61
C GLY A 311 4.46 6.51 36.30
N THR A 312 4.53 5.69 35.24
CA THR A 312 5.80 5.16 34.75
C THR A 312 6.66 6.31 34.25
N ARG A 313 7.94 6.34 34.64
CA ARG A 313 8.88 7.34 34.16
C ARG A 313 9.22 7.05 32.70
N LEU A 314 8.95 8.03 31.84
CA LEU A 314 9.18 7.92 30.40
C LEU A 314 10.51 8.54 30.00
N ARG A 315 11.11 7.97 28.97
CA ARG A 315 12.23 8.53 28.20
C ARG A 315 11.81 8.62 26.74
N ARG A 316 12.07 9.77 26.12
CA ARG A 316 11.94 9.93 24.67
C ARG A 316 13.07 9.19 23.97
N HIS A 317 12.72 8.38 22.99
CA HIS A 317 13.65 7.79 22.04
C HIS A 317 13.52 8.55 20.73
N ASP A 318 14.40 9.52 20.50
CA ASP A 318 14.34 10.31 19.26
C ASP A 318 14.66 9.43 18.04
N LEU A 319 13.95 9.71 16.95
CA LEU A 319 14.28 9.12 15.66
C LEU A 319 15.51 9.86 15.09
N PRO A 320 16.60 9.16 14.75
CA PRO A 320 17.76 9.79 14.15
C PRO A 320 17.46 10.46 12.80
N ASP A 321 18.11 11.58 12.51
CA ASP A 321 17.95 12.31 11.24
C ASP A 321 18.31 11.45 10.01
N ASP A 322 19.16 10.45 10.19
CA ASP A 322 19.62 9.51 9.17
C ASP A 322 18.86 8.17 9.18
N ALA A 323 17.75 8.05 9.92
CA ALA A 323 17.01 6.79 10.06
C ALA A 323 16.49 6.24 8.72
N GLU A 324 16.04 7.12 7.81
CA GLU A 324 15.58 6.74 6.48
C GLU A 324 16.72 6.17 5.63
N GLU A 325 17.85 6.86 5.59
CA GLU A 325 19.05 6.40 4.88
C GLU A 325 19.51 5.04 5.42
N ILE A 326 19.54 4.87 6.74
CA ILE A 326 19.90 3.61 7.38
C ILE A 326 18.91 2.51 7.01
N ALA A 327 17.60 2.78 7.01
CA ALA A 327 16.58 1.80 6.66
C ALA A 327 16.70 1.35 5.20
N VAL A 328 16.91 2.28 4.27
CA VAL A 328 17.12 2.00 2.84
C VAL A 328 18.37 1.15 2.63
N SER A 329 19.51 1.50 3.25
CA SER A 329 20.73 0.70 3.14
C SER A 329 20.57 -0.67 3.77
N ALA A 330 19.93 -0.77 4.94
CA ALA A 330 19.65 -2.03 5.60
C ALA A 330 18.73 -2.95 4.77
N ALA A 331 17.73 -2.40 4.07
CA ALA A 331 16.83 -3.13 3.19
C ALA A 331 17.58 -3.81 2.03
N ARG A 332 18.60 -3.14 1.45
CA ARG A 332 19.45 -3.70 0.39
C ARG A 332 20.38 -4.82 0.86
N MET A 333 20.69 -4.85 2.15
CA MET A 333 21.60 -5.83 2.76
C MET A 333 20.92 -7.12 3.21
N ARG A 334 19.59 -7.21 3.12
CA ARG A 334 18.80 -8.31 3.67
C ARG A 334 17.92 -8.97 2.62
N VAL A 335 17.55 -10.22 2.87
CA VAL A 335 16.55 -10.96 2.10
C VAL A 335 15.65 -11.76 3.04
N TRP A 336 14.37 -11.86 2.71
CA TRP A 336 13.45 -12.72 3.45
C TRP A 336 13.86 -14.18 3.32
N SER A 337 13.86 -14.91 4.43
CA SER A 337 14.10 -16.35 4.46
C SER A 337 12.85 -17.07 4.96
N SER A 338 12.09 -17.66 4.04
CA SER A 338 10.87 -18.41 4.37
C SER A 338 11.12 -19.57 5.34
N ASP A 339 12.30 -20.22 5.25
CA ASP A 339 12.68 -21.31 6.16
C ASP A 339 12.87 -20.85 7.60
N LEU A 340 13.35 -19.61 7.79
CA LEU A 340 13.60 -19.03 9.11
C LEU A 340 12.43 -18.17 9.60
N GLY A 341 11.50 -17.79 8.72
CA GLY A 341 10.43 -16.85 9.01
C GLY A 341 10.93 -15.44 9.34
N ARG A 342 12.10 -15.04 8.82
CA ARG A 342 12.72 -13.74 9.12
C ARG A 342 13.72 -13.29 8.05
N PHE A 343 14.14 -12.02 8.12
CA PHE A 343 15.22 -11.51 7.29
C PHE A 343 16.58 -12.07 7.72
N ARG A 344 17.45 -12.31 6.73
CA ARG A 344 18.87 -12.60 6.91
C ARG A 344 19.72 -11.70 6.03
N LEU A 345 20.97 -11.49 6.42
CA LEU A 345 21.91 -10.70 5.62
C LEU A 345 22.32 -11.43 4.34
N THR A 346 22.37 -10.70 3.24
CA THR A 346 22.99 -11.07 1.96
C THR A 346 24.28 -10.32 1.71
N ALA A 347 24.45 -9.14 2.32
CA ALA A 347 25.67 -8.36 2.32
C ALA A 347 26.05 -7.95 3.75
N THR A 348 27.34 -7.90 4.04
CA THR A 348 27.85 -7.48 5.35
C THR A 348 28.16 -5.99 5.42
N GLU A 349 28.25 -5.30 4.28
CA GLU A 349 28.52 -3.87 4.20
C GLU A 349 27.76 -3.24 3.01
N ALA A 350 27.17 -2.06 3.21
CA ALA A 350 26.62 -1.20 2.16
C ALA A 350 26.53 0.25 2.67
N ASP A 351 26.88 1.24 1.84
CA ASP A 351 26.69 2.68 2.15
C ASP A 351 27.22 3.12 3.54
N GLY A 352 28.37 2.56 3.96
CA GLY A 352 28.96 2.86 5.28
C GLY A 352 28.28 2.19 6.48
N LEU A 353 27.29 1.33 6.22
CA LEU A 353 26.62 0.48 7.20
C LEU A 353 27.26 -0.92 7.20
N THR A 354 27.52 -1.47 8.38
CA THR A 354 27.96 -2.86 8.58
C THR A 354 26.80 -3.66 9.17
N GLY A 355 26.46 -4.79 8.55
CA GLY A 355 25.46 -5.73 9.03
C GLY A 355 26.12 -6.93 9.70
N GLU A 356 25.62 -7.31 10.87
CA GLU A 356 26.05 -8.49 11.59
C GLU A 356 24.86 -9.37 11.99
N THR A 357 25.09 -10.69 12.04
CA THR A 357 24.12 -11.64 12.57
C THR A 357 24.46 -11.98 14.02
N GLU A 358 23.54 -11.72 14.93
CA GLU A 358 23.62 -12.06 16.36
C GLU A 358 23.55 -13.58 16.59
N PRO A 359 23.97 -14.11 17.76
CA PRO A 359 23.95 -15.54 18.03
C PRO A 359 22.57 -16.20 17.97
N ASP A 360 21.49 -15.44 18.19
CA ASP A 360 20.11 -15.90 18.04
C ASP A 360 19.60 -15.80 16.58
N GLY A 361 20.45 -15.32 15.69
CA GLY A 361 20.23 -15.13 14.26
C GLY A 361 19.49 -13.86 13.87
N ARG A 362 19.24 -12.94 14.80
CA ARG A 362 18.79 -11.58 14.48
C ARG A 362 19.88 -10.80 13.77
N VAL A 363 19.50 -9.85 12.94
CA VAL A 363 20.41 -8.91 12.30
C VAL A 363 20.54 -7.65 13.15
N ARG A 364 21.75 -7.11 13.21
CA ARG A 364 22.04 -5.80 13.78
C ARG A 364 22.89 -5.00 12.81
N PHE A 365 22.73 -3.68 12.84
CA PHE A 365 23.46 -2.78 11.96
C PHE A 365 24.30 -1.81 12.77
N LEU A 366 25.47 -1.49 12.23
CA LEU A 366 26.43 -0.58 12.82
C LEU A 366 26.87 0.46 11.80
N ARG A 367 27.12 1.69 12.25
CA ARG A 367 27.75 2.77 11.50
C ARG A 367 28.97 3.23 12.30
N ASP A 368 30.14 3.24 11.66
CA ASP A 368 31.42 3.53 12.34
C ASP A 368 31.68 2.68 13.61
N GLY A 369 31.20 1.43 13.59
CA GLY A 369 31.33 0.48 14.71
C GLY A 369 30.36 0.72 15.88
N ALA A 370 29.47 1.70 15.79
CA ALA A 370 28.41 1.95 16.78
C ALA A 370 27.06 1.37 16.30
N PRO A 371 26.25 0.74 17.17
CA PRO A 371 24.91 0.26 16.80
C PRO A 371 24.00 1.41 16.38
N VAL A 372 23.18 1.19 15.35
CA VAL A 372 22.20 2.16 14.86
C VAL A 372 20.76 1.63 14.88
N ILE A 373 19.80 2.53 14.75
CA ILE A 373 18.38 2.19 14.59
C ILE A 373 18.14 1.89 13.11
N ALA A 374 18.16 0.60 12.76
CA ALA A 374 17.64 0.13 11.48
C ALA A 374 16.16 -0.22 11.64
N LEU A 375 15.28 0.51 10.95
CA LEU A 375 13.84 0.31 10.98
C LEU A 375 13.42 -0.90 10.13
N ALA A 376 12.26 -1.47 10.49
CA ALA A 376 11.69 -2.64 9.84
C ALA A 376 11.24 -2.32 8.40
N SER A 377 10.79 -1.09 8.16
CA SER A 377 10.39 -0.58 6.85
C SER A 377 10.96 0.80 6.58
N GLU A 378 11.33 1.04 5.32
CA GLU A 378 11.79 2.33 4.79
C GLU A 378 10.66 3.31 4.46
N TYR A 379 9.40 2.86 4.40
CA TYR A 379 8.28 3.68 3.89
C TYR A 379 7.56 4.48 4.98
N GLU A 380 7.34 3.92 6.16
CA GLU A 380 6.56 4.59 7.23
C GLU A 380 7.45 5.39 8.18
N ILE A 381 8.54 5.98 7.67
CA ILE A 381 9.49 6.74 8.48
C ILE A 381 9.03 8.19 8.54
N CYS A 382 8.51 8.57 9.70
CA CYS A 382 7.98 9.90 9.92
C CYS A 382 8.89 10.69 10.86
N ALA A 383 9.80 11.50 10.33
CA ALA A 383 10.75 12.24 11.16
C ALA A 383 10.15 13.42 11.94
N THR A 384 8.99 13.95 11.50
CA THR A 384 8.42 15.16 12.09
C THR A 384 7.25 14.81 13.02
N PRO A 385 7.43 14.78 14.35
CA PRO A 385 6.33 14.47 15.27
C PRO A 385 5.28 15.58 15.28
N GLN A 386 4.00 15.20 15.16
CA GLN A 386 2.85 16.11 15.23
C GLN A 386 1.98 15.80 16.45
N ARG A 387 1.65 16.82 17.25
CA ARG A 387 0.66 16.68 18.32
C ARG A 387 -0.70 16.42 17.71
N LEU A 388 -1.50 15.62 18.40
CA LEU A 388 -2.88 15.38 18.02
C LEU A 388 -3.84 16.08 18.98
N ARG A 389 -4.70 16.94 18.44
CA ARG A 389 -5.92 17.40 19.10
C ARG A 389 -7.04 16.39 18.88
N ILE A 390 -7.84 16.16 19.92
CA ILE A 390 -8.92 15.17 19.92
C ILE A 390 -10.26 15.89 19.77
N GLU A 391 -11.05 15.48 18.78
CA GLU A 391 -12.36 16.05 18.49
C GLU A 391 -13.42 14.95 18.41
N PRO A 392 -14.57 15.07 19.11
CA PRO A 392 -15.67 14.12 18.94
C PRO A 392 -16.16 14.09 17.48
N THR A 393 -16.54 12.92 16.98
CA THR A 393 -17.18 12.77 15.67
C THR A 393 -18.26 11.70 15.68
N LEU A 394 -18.98 11.59 14.57
CA LEU A 394 -19.99 10.56 14.31
C LEU A 394 -19.68 9.88 12.98
N CYS A 395 -19.62 8.56 12.99
CA CYS A 395 -19.43 7.73 11.80
C CYS A 395 -20.71 6.94 11.52
N VAL A 396 -21.02 6.69 10.25
CA VAL A 396 -22.08 5.75 9.85
C VAL A 396 -21.45 4.54 9.14
N PRO A 397 -22.10 3.38 9.12
CA PRO A 397 -21.59 2.24 8.36
C PRO A 397 -21.64 2.53 6.84
N ALA A 398 -20.67 2.04 6.06
CA ALA A 398 -20.76 2.14 4.60
C ALA A 398 -21.92 1.31 4.02
N GLU A 399 -22.24 0.18 4.69
CA GLU A 399 -23.35 -0.71 4.33
C GLU A 399 -24.16 -1.08 5.57
N ASP A 400 -25.49 -1.01 5.47
CA ASP A 400 -26.42 -1.40 6.54
C ASP A 400 -27.78 -1.78 5.95
N GLU A 401 -28.36 -2.89 6.38
CA GLU A 401 -29.68 -3.34 5.90
C GLU A 401 -30.80 -2.33 6.19
N ARG A 402 -30.62 -1.49 7.21
CA ARG A 402 -31.57 -0.46 7.61
C ARG A 402 -31.58 0.69 6.61
N TYR A 403 -30.59 0.83 5.72
CA TYR A 403 -30.55 1.89 4.71
C TYR A 403 -31.71 1.83 3.71
N ALA A 404 -32.12 0.63 3.29
CA ALA A 404 -33.29 0.47 2.43
C ALA A 404 -34.57 0.97 3.13
N ALA A 405 -34.77 0.59 4.40
CA ALA A 405 -35.86 1.10 5.23
C ALA A 405 -35.69 2.58 5.59
N ALA A 406 -34.48 3.13 5.46
CA ALA A 406 -34.13 4.53 5.60
C ALA A 406 -34.20 5.33 4.28
N GLY A 407 -34.63 4.71 3.17
CA GLY A 407 -34.81 5.38 1.88
C GLY A 407 -33.51 5.98 1.36
N VAL A 408 -32.40 5.32 1.69
CA VAL A 408 -31.07 5.63 1.19
C VAL A 408 -30.86 4.77 -0.04
N ASP A 409 -30.85 5.40 -1.21
CA ASP A 409 -30.70 4.71 -2.49
C ASP A 409 -29.24 4.33 -2.80
N ASP A 410 -28.29 5.12 -2.26
CA ASP A 410 -26.85 4.90 -2.40
C ASP A 410 -26.16 5.03 -1.02
N PRO A 411 -26.00 3.92 -0.28
CA PRO A 411 -25.33 3.88 1.01
C PRO A 411 -23.90 4.41 0.99
N PHE A 412 -23.15 4.12 -0.08
CA PHE A 412 -21.76 4.50 -0.19
C PHE A 412 -21.61 6.01 -0.41
N ALA A 413 -22.43 6.60 -1.27
CA ALA A 413 -22.47 8.05 -1.45
C ALA A 413 -22.90 8.78 -0.17
N LEU A 414 -23.87 8.23 0.58
CA LEU A 414 -24.25 8.75 1.90
C LEU A 414 -23.06 8.71 2.87
N TRP A 415 -22.38 7.56 2.97
CA TRP A 415 -21.25 7.36 3.85
C TRP A 415 -20.12 8.34 3.53
N ARG A 416 -19.70 8.44 2.26
CA ARG A 416 -18.66 9.38 1.82
C ARG A 416 -19.04 10.82 2.10
N ALA A 417 -20.28 11.21 1.82
CA ALA A 417 -20.73 12.58 2.08
C ALA A 417 -20.75 12.94 3.58
N ILE A 418 -21.02 11.96 4.46
CA ILE A 418 -20.90 12.14 5.90
C ILE A 418 -19.43 12.20 6.31
N GLU A 419 -18.56 11.34 5.79
CA GLU A 419 -17.11 11.37 6.08
C GLU A 419 -16.52 12.74 5.71
N ASP A 420 -16.74 13.20 4.48
CA ASP A 420 -16.28 14.50 3.98
C ASP A 420 -16.87 15.66 4.81
N GLY A 421 -18.17 15.60 5.13
CA GLY A 421 -18.84 16.64 5.88
C GLY A 421 -18.50 16.69 7.37
N MET A 422 -17.95 15.60 7.92
CA MET A 422 -17.53 15.50 9.32
C MET A 422 -16.04 15.80 9.52
N ALA A 423 -15.26 15.87 8.43
CA ALA A 423 -13.84 16.22 8.45
C ALA A 423 -13.58 17.55 9.16
N VAL A 424 -12.44 17.63 9.84
CA VAL A 424 -11.97 18.83 10.55
C VAL A 424 -10.62 19.26 10.00
N GLY A 425 -10.60 20.41 9.33
CA GLY A 425 -9.42 20.92 8.65
C GLY A 425 -9.05 20.12 7.40
N ASP A 426 -7.94 20.49 6.77
CA ASP A 426 -7.50 19.92 5.49
C ASP A 426 -6.46 18.78 5.67
N GLY A 427 -6.15 18.43 6.91
CA GLY A 427 -5.18 17.38 7.25
C GLY A 427 -5.80 15.98 7.23
N PRO A 428 -4.97 14.94 7.43
CA PRO A 428 -5.44 13.57 7.54
C PRO A 428 -6.44 13.43 8.70
N GLN A 429 -7.52 12.70 8.44
CA GLN A 429 -8.55 12.41 9.44
C GLN A 429 -8.23 11.08 10.13
N HIS A 430 -7.26 11.09 11.04
CA HIS A 430 -7.01 9.93 11.91
C HIS A 430 -8.19 9.74 12.87
N GLN A 431 -8.43 8.51 13.32
CA GLN A 431 -9.61 8.19 14.11
C GLN A 431 -9.33 7.19 15.23
N MET A 432 -9.95 7.40 16.38
CA MET A 432 -10.09 6.43 17.45
C MET A 432 -11.57 5.99 17.53
N PHE A 433 -11.83 4.70 17.74
CA PHE A 433 -13.19 4.14 17.78
C PHE A 433 -13.99 4.34 16.49
N GLY A 434 -15.31 4.16 16.58
CA GLY A 434 -16.21 4.29 15.45
C GLY A 434 -16.11 3.15 14.45
N LEU A 435 -16.62 3.43 13.25
CA LEU A 435 -16.64 2.51 12.13
C LEU A 435 -15.58 2.95 11.12
N GLN A 436 -14.90 1.97 10.55
CA GLN A 436 -13.98 2.13 9.42
C GLN A 436 -14.56 1.35 8.24
N ALA A 437 -14.54 1.94 7.06
CA ALA A 437 -14.86 1.25 5.82
C ALA A 437 -13.56 1.02 5.04
N PHE A 438 -13.45 -0.14 4.41
CA PHE A 438 -12.46 -0.40 3.37
C PHE A 438 -13.19 -0.40 2.02
N ASP A 439 -12.43 -0.40 0.92
CA ASP A 439 -13.01 -0.27 -0.42
C ASP A 439 -14.06 -1.36 -0.73
N MET A 440 -14.95 -1.03 -1.67
CA MET A 440 -16.16 -1.79 -1.97
C MET A 440 -15.86 -3.25 -2.34
N GLY A 441 -16.32 -4.18 -1.51
CA GLY A 441 -16.17 -5.63 -1.72
C GLY A 441 -15.06 -6.29 -0.90
N ALA A 442 -14.22 -5.51 -0.21
CA ALA A 442 -13.29 -6.04 0.79
C ALA A 442 -14.04 -6.47 2.06
N ALA A 443 -13.53 -7.49 2.75
CA ALA A 443 -14.06 -7.85 4.06
C ALA A 443 -13.90 -6.67 5.04
N SER A 444 -14.94 -6.38 5.82
CA SER A 444 -14.91 -5.31 6.81
C SER A 444 -13.73 -5.49 7.79
N PRO A 445 -13.21 -4.41 8.40
CA PRO A 445 -12.12 -4.50 9.39
C PRO A 445 -12.42 -5.52 10.50
N VAL A 446 -13.67 -5.59 10.97
CA VAL A 446 -14.12 -6.60 11.93
C VAL A 446 -14.02 -8.02 11.35
N GLY A 447 -14.49 -8.24 10.12
CA GLY A 447 -14.39 -9.54 9.46
C GLY A 447 -12.93 -10.00 9.29
N ARG A 448 -12.02 -9.08 8.97
CA ARG A 448 -10.57 -9.36 8.86
C ARG A 448 -9.94 -9.65 10.21
N ALA A 449 -10.27 -8.90 11.26
CA ALA A 449 -9.81 -9.18 12.62
C ALA A 449 -10.27 -10.56 13.11
N VAL A 450 -11.52 -10.93 12.85
CA VAL A 450 -12.05 -12.27 13.15
C VAL A 450 -11.32 -13.37 12.38
N ALA A 451 -11.04 -13.15 11.09
CA ALA A 451 -10.26 -14.09 10.29
C ALA A 451 -8.85 -14.26 10.84
N HIS A 452 -8.18 -13.17 11.22
CA HIS A 452 -6.88 -13.20 11.88
C HIS A 452 -6.94 -13.99 13.21
N ALA A 453 -7.91 -13.69 14.07
CA ALA A 453 -8.10 -14.39 15.34
C ALA A 453 -8.26 -15.92 15.16
N ARG A 454 -8.96 -16.35 14.11
CA ARG A 454 -9.09 -17.79 13.78
C ARG A 454 -7.76 -18.40 13.38
N THR A 455 -6.99 -17.73 12.54
CA THR A 455 -5.65 -18.20 12.12
C THR A 455 -4.67 -18.23 13.28
N ALA A 456 -4.76 -17.26 14.20
CA ALA A 456 -3.94 -17.18 15.41
C ALA A 456 -4.38 -18.15 16.53
N GLY A 457 -5.51 -18.86 16.36
CA GLY A 457 -6.03 -19.81 17.34
C GLY A 457 -6.77 -19.20 18.54
N TRP A 458 -7.14 -17.91 18.47
CA TRP A 458 -7.90 -17.20 19.50
C TRP A 458 -9.40 -17.51 19.36
N THR A 459 -9.77 -18.75 19.67
CA THR A 459 -11.14 -19.27 19.46
C THR A 459 -12.22 -18.44 20.18
N GLU A 460 -11.89 -17.84 21.31
CA GLU A 460 -12.75 -16.96 22.10
C GLU A 460 -12.98 -15.58 21.46
N LEU A 461 -12.11 -15.17 20.53
CA LEU A 461 -12.20 -13.90 19.80
C LEU A 461 -12.65 -14.10 18.34
N ALA A 462 -13.03 -15.33 17.96
CA ALA A 462 -13.40 -15.70 16.59
C ALA A 462 -14.85 -15.31 16.21
N ALA A 463 -15.53 -14.55 17.06
CA ALA A 463 -16.83 -13.94 16.83
C ALA A 463 -16.66 -12.43 16.54
N PRO A 464 -17.51 -11.83 15.68
CA PRO A 464 -17.43 -10.40 15.39
C PRO A 464 -17.77 -9.51 16.58
N ASP A 465 -18.60 -10.02 17.50
CA ASP A 465 -19.01 -9.30 18.69
C ASP A 465 -17.80 -8.97 19.57
N GLY A 466 -17.62 -7.68 19.86
CA GLY A 466 -16.57 -7.21 20.77
C GLY A 466 -15.36 -6.58 20.08
N TRP A 467 -15.15 -6.81 18.79
CA TRP A 467 -14.14 -6.13 17.98
C TRP A 467 -14.53 -4.69 17.67
N PHE A 468 -13.55 -3.79 17.70
CA PHE A 468 -13.72 -2.39 17.31
C PHE A 468 -12.39 -1.78 16.85
N THR A 469 -12.46 -0.65 16.15
CA THR A 469 -11.29 0.14 15.77
C THR A 469 -10.70 0.81 17.00
N LEU A 470 -9.50 0.40 17.40
CA LEU A 470 -8.74 1.10 18.44
C LEU A 470 -8.13 2.39 17.89
N LEU A 471 -7.47 2.32 16.72
CA LEU A 471 -6.85 3.47 16.07
C LEU A 471 -6.84 3.27 14.56
N ALA A 472 -7.13 4.30 13.80
CA ALA A 472 -6.94 4.37 12.36
C ALA A 472 -6.04 5.58 12.03
N LEU A 473 -4.95 5.33 11.30
CA LEU A 473 -4.04 6.34 10.80
C LEU A 473 -4.17 6.42 9.28
N ARG A 474 -4.00 7.62 8.72
CA ARG A 474 -4.17 7.92 7.31
C ARG A 474 -2.87 8.49 6.76
N SER A 475 -2.61 8.28 5.48
CA SER A 475 -1.46 8.90 4.80
C SER A 475 -1.60 10.43 4.76
N GLY A 476 -0.48 11.13 4.65
CA GLY A 476 -0.37 12.59 4.52
C GLY A 476 -0.06 13.32 5.82
N GLY A 477 -0.47 14.59 5.87
CA GLY A 477 -0.27 15.48 7.01
C GLY A 477 1.14 16.05 7.13
N GLY A 478 1.36 16.82 8.20
CA GLY A 478 2.65 17.35 8.61
C GLY A 478 3.56 16.28 9.22
N ALA A 479 3.01 15.13 9.61
CA ALA A 479 3.79 13.94 9.93
C ALA A 479 4.46 13.39 8.65
N GLY A 480 3.72 13.38 7.54
CA GLY A 480 4.22 12.88 6.25
C GLY A 480 4.11 11.36 6.16
N PHE A 481 3.04 10.77 6.72
CA PHE A 481 2.82 9.34 6.58
C PHE A 481 2.62 8.95 5.12
N GLU A 482 3.30 7.90 4.68
CA GLU A 482 3.10 7.30 3.38
C GLU A 482 2.87 5.79 3.54
N PHE A 483 1.61 5.38 3.71
CA PHE A 483 1.22 3.97 3.73
C PHE A 483 1.03 3.43 2.30
N TRP A 484 1.91 3.84 1.38
CA TRP A 484 1.91 3.45 -0.03
C TRP A 484 0.52 3.56 -0.69
N ASP A 485 0.08 2.54 -1.43
CA ASP A 485 -1.25 2.48 -2.06
C ASP A 485 -2.39 2.10 -1.09
N HIS A 486 -2.07 1.84 0.19
CA HIS A 486 -3.02 1.36 1.19
C HIS A 486 -3.79 2.47 1.91
N GLY A 487 -3.61 3.76 1.59
CA GLY A 487 -4.38 4.88 2.17
C GLY A 487 -4.24 5.14 3.69
N GLY A 488 -3.98 4.12 4.50
CA GLY A 488 -4.01 4.11 5.96
C GLY A 488 -3.83 2.71 6.58
N VAL A 489 -3.66 2.71 7.91
CA VAL A 489 -3.59 1.50 8.74
C VAL A 489 -4.62 1.56 9.85
N VAL A 490 -5.17 0.41 10.22
CA VAL A 490 -6.20 0.26 11.26
C VAL A 490 -5.78 -0.79 12.28
N PHE A 491 -5.71 -0.38 13.54
CA PHE A 491 -5.55 -1.25 14.70
C PHE A 491 -6.93 -1.62 15.25
N MET A 492 -7.22 -2.91 15.26
CA MET A 492 -8.45 -3.52 15.77
C MET A 492 -8.16 -4.14 17.13
N ALA A 493 -9.04 -3.90 18.10
CA ALA A 493 -8.93 -4.48 19.43
C ALA A 493 -10.24 -5.15 19.85
N HIS A 494 -10.13 -6.09 20.78
CA HIS A 494 -11.28 -6.72 21.41
C HIS A 494 -11.57 -6.08 22.78
N ARG A 495 -12.84 -5.76 23.04
CA ARG A 495 -13.26 -5.02 24.25
C ARG A 495 -12.89 -5.70 25.57
N ASP A 496 -12.97 -7.03 25.61
CA ASP A 496 -12.71 -7.78 26.83
C ASP A 496 -11.23 -7.71 27.20
N ASP A 497 -10.35 -7.62 26.20
CA ASP A 497 -8.90 -7.55 26.39
C ASP A 497 -8.49 -6.17 26.88
N LEU A 498 -8.97 -5.12 26.21
CA LEU A 498 -8.69 -3.75 26.65
C LEU A 498 -9.30 -3.41 28.01
N ALA A 499 -10.45 -3.98 28.36
CA ALA A 499 -11.02 -3.83 29.71
C ALA A 499 -10.10 -4.38 30.81
N ARG A 500 -9.20 -5.32 30.47
CA ARG A 500 -8.16 -5.85 31.36
C ARG A 500 -6.79 -5.17 31.18
N GLY A 501 -6.68 -4.19 30.28
CA GLY A 501 -5.40 -3.58 29.88
C GLY A 501 -4.51 -4.52 29.05
N ASP A 502 -5.06 -5.58 28.46
CA ASP A 502 -4.34 -6.51 27.61
C ASP A 502 -4.36 -6.01 26.16
N VAL A 503 -3.21 -5.58 25.66
CA VAL A 503 -3.01 -5.12 24.28
C VAL A 503 -2.25 -6.14 23.42
N SER A 504 -1.99 -7.34 23.93
CA SER A 504 -1.17 -8.36 23.24
C SER A 504 -1.85 -8.98 22.02
N ARG A 505 -3.17 -8.81 21.88
CA ARG A 505 -4.01 -9.39 20.81
C ARG A 505 -4.67 -8.31 19.94
N VAL A 506 -4.06 -7.13 19.85
CA VAL A 506 -4.44 -6.09 18.89
C VAL A 506 -4.00 -6.54 17.49
N VAL A 507 -4.87 -6.36 16.49
CA VAL A 507 -4.61 -6.73 15.09
C VAL A 507 -4.42 -5.48 14.25
N MET A 508 -3.32 -5.37 13.53
CA MET A 508 -3.11 -4.31 12.54
C MET A 508 -3.60 -4.76 11.16
N LEU A 509 -4.25 -3.86 10.43
CA LEU A 509 -4.80 -4.08 9.10
C LEU A 509 -4.40 -2.89 8.22
N VAL A 510 -4.13 -3.14 6.94
CA VAL A 510 -3.94 -2.09 5.91
C VAL A 510 -5.22 -1.90 5.11
N GLU A 511 -5.53 -0.66 4.73
CA GLU A 511 -6.66 -0.33 3.85
C GLU A 511 -6.26 -0.50 2.38
N SER A 512 -6.13 -1.73 1.87
CA SER A 512 -5.83 -1.90 0.44
C SER A 512 -6.94 -1.30 -0.43
N ALA A 513 -6.57 -0.40 -1.35
CA ALA A 513 -7.40 0.09 -2.46
C ALA A 513 -7.62 -1.00 -3.53
#